data_AF-A0AAD3MJL1-F1
#
_entry.id   AF-A0AAD3MJL1-F1
#
_cell.length_a   1.000
_cell.length_b   1.000
_cell.length_c   1.000
_cell.angle_alpha   90.00
_cell.angle_beta   90.00
_cell.angle_gamma   90.00
#
_symmetry.space_group_name_H-M   'P 1'
#
loop_
_entity.id
_entity.type
_entity.pdbx_description
1 polymer ?
#
loop_
_entity_poly.entity_id
_entity_poly.type
_entity_poly.pdbx_seq_one_letter_code
_entity_poly.pdbx_strand_id
1 'polypeptide(L)'
;MSSAQQGAAGRKFVIANARVENCAIIFCNDGFCHMCGYSRAEIMQKPCTCNFLYGPDTKRLAIAQMAQALLGSEERKVEIDLYRKDAGPGPGNRTLVSATIDGFHGDKELPW
;
A
#
# COMPACT_ATOMS: atom_id res chain seq x y z
N MET A 1 -15.59 -22.76 -14.16
CA MET A 1 -15.48 -22.76 -12.69
C MET A 1 -14.52 -21.67 -12.29
N SER A 2 -14.92 -20.86 -11.31
CA SER A 2 -14.49 -19.47 -11.04
C SER A 2 -12.97 -19.28 -10.87
N SER A 3 -12.39 -18.38 -11.67
CA SER A 3 -11.02 -17.84 -11.52
C SER A 3 -10.85 -16.92 -10.30
N ALA A 4 -11.91 -16.71 -9.50
CA ALA A 4 -11.91 -15.73 -8.41
C ALA A 4 -11.23 -16.21 -7.11
N GLN A 5 -10.88 -17.49 -6.98
CA GLN A 5 -10.40 -18.04 -5.69
C GLN A 5 -8.87 -18.24 -5.57
N GLN A 6 -8.08 -17.97 -6.60
CA GLN A 6 -6.61 -18.12 -6.52
C GLN A 6 -5.82 -16.85 -6.16
N GLY A 7 -6.48 -15.71 -5.97
CA GLY A 7 -5.78 -14.43 -5.80
C GLY A 7 -5.44 -14.01 -4.37
N ALA A 8 -6.05 -14.57 -3.32
CA ALA A 8 -5.98 -13.97 -1.97
C ALA A 8 -4.79 -14.44 -1.11
N ALA A 9 -4.31 -15.68 -1.28
CA ALA A 9 -3.36 -16.29 -0.35
C ALA A 9 -1.92 -15.69 -0.41
N GLY A 10 -1.58 -14.90 -1.42
CA GLY A 10 -0.26 -14.25 -1.57
C GLY A 10 -0.26 -12.72 -1.57
N ARG A 11 -1.44 -12.09 -1.42
CA ARG A 11 -1.59 -10.63 -1.49
C ARG A 11 -1.06 -9.98 -0.20
N LYS A 12 -0.43 -8.82 -0.38
CA LYS A 12 0.15 -8.00 0.68
C LYS A 12 -0.55 -6.66 0.60
N PHE A 13 -1.37 -6.32 1.58
CA PHE A 13 -2.25 -5.16 1.47
C PHE A 13 -2.51 -4.48 2.82
N VAL A 14 -2.90 -3.22 2.71
CA VAL A 14 -3.41 -2.39 3.79
C VAL A 14 -4.78 -1.85 3.41
N ILE A 15 -5.62 -1.56 4.39
CA ILE A 15 -6.88 -0.84 4.22
C ILE A 15 -6.80 0.42 5.04
N ALA A 16 -7.29 1.52 4.47
CA ALA A 16 -7.21 2.83 5.08
C ALA A 16 -8.57 3.53 5.12
N ASN A 17 -8.77 4.37 6.12
CA ASN A 17 -9.96 5.17 6.24
C ASN A 17 -9.87 6.40 5.32
N ALA A 18 -10.55 6.38 4.19
CA ALA A 18 -10.54 7.49 3.23
C ALA A 18 -11.24 8.77 3.71
N ARG A 19 -11.95 8.74 4.84
CA ARG A 19 -12.69 9.89 5.38
C ARG A 19 -11.87 10.79 6.30
N VAL A 20 -10.65 10.37 6.66
CA VAL A 20 -9.74 11.19 7.48
C VAL A 20 -8.68 11.84 6.60
N GLU A 21 -8.25 13.06 6.92
CA GLU A 21 -7.37 13.90 6.10
C GLU A 21 -6.06 13.21 5.65
N ASN A 22 -5.61 12.16 6.36
CA ASN A 22 -4.37 11.44 6.07
C ASN A 22 -4.55 10.02 5.54
N CYS A 23 -5.78 9.59 5.26
CA CYS A 23 -6.11 8.21 4.88
C CYS A 23 -5.41 7.19 5.78
N ALA A 24 -5.70 7.24 7.09
CA ALA A 24 -4.99 6.45 8.09
C ALA A 24 -5.24 4.96 7.89
N ILE A 25 -4.17 4.15 7.97
CA ILE A 25 -4.26 2.69 7.87
C ILE A 25 -5.04 2.14 9.08
N ILE A 26 -6.14 1.45 8.79
CA ILE A 26 -7.01 0.80 9.77
C ILE A 26 -6.86 -0.72 9.79
N PHE A 27 -6.16 -1.29 8.80
CA PHE A 27 -5.84 -2.71 8.74
C PHE A 27 -4.60 -2.95 7.90
N CYS A 28 -3.77 -3.92 8.32
CA CYS A 28 -2.70 -4.47 7.50
C CYS A 28 -2.59 -5.98 7.73
N ASN A 29 -2.40 -6.74 6.65
CA ASN A 29 -2.24 -8.19 6.76
C ASN A 29 -0.80 -8.58 7.12
N ASP A 30 -0.61 -9.82 7.58
CA ASP A 30 0.73 -10.30 7.98
C ASP A 30 1.70 -10.29 6.81
N GLY A 31 1.22 -10.59 5.59
CA GLY A 31 2.03 -10.52 4.38
C GLY A 31 2.65 -9.14 4.14
N PHE A 32 1.89 -8.07 4.38
CA PHE A 32 2.41 -6.70 4.27
C PHE A 32 3.44 -6.40 5.36
N CYS A 33 3.16 -6.79 6.61
CA CYS A 33 4.11 -6.65 7.73
C CYS A 33 5.44 -7.36 7.42
N HIS A 34 5.35 -8.61 6.96
CA HIS A 34 6.51 -9.41 6.57
C HIS A 34 7.27 -8.84 5.38
N MET A 35 6.61 -8.16 4.44
CA MET A 35 7.30 -7.50 3.32
C MET A 35 8.11 -6.29 3.80
N CYS A 36 7.47 -5.40 4.56
CA CYS A 36 8.07 -4.12 4.94
C CYS A 36 8.95 -4.16 6.18
N GLY A 37 8.86 -5.20 7.01
CA GLY A 37 9.65 -5.34 8.24
C GLY A 37 9.15 -4.48 9.39
N TYR A 38 7.97 -3.87 9.26
CA TYR A 38 7.32 -3.19 10.37
C TYR A 38 6.33 -4.13 11.05
N SER A 39 6.24 -4.02 12.37
CA SER A 39 5.16 -4.67 13.11
C SER A 39 3.82 -4.00 12.78
N ARG A 40 2.71 -4.73 12.97
CA ARG A 40 1.37 -4.18 12.81
C ARG A 40 1.15 -2.92 13.65
N ALA A 41 1.61 -2.93 14.90
CA ALA A 41 1.48 -1.77 15.80
C ALA A 41 2.17 -0.51 15.26
N GLU A 42 3.27 -0.66 14.53
CA GLU A 42 3.96 0.46 13.90
C GLU A 42 3.26 0.93 12.62
N ILE A 43 2.56 0.06 11.89
CA ILE A 43 1.91 0.40 10.62
C ILE A 43 0.57 1.09 10.84
N MET A 44 -0.19 0.65 11.84
CA MET A 44 -1.53 1.16 12.11
C MET A 44 -1.51 2.67 12.34
N GLN A 45 -2.55 3.36 11.87
CA GLN A 45 -2.72 4.82 11.94
C GLN A 45 -1.70 5.66 11.16
N LYS A 46 -0.71 5.05 10.49
CA LYS A 46 0.14 5.77 9.53
C LYS A 46 -0.62 6.06 8.23
N PRO A 47 -0.17 7.04 7.42
CA PRO A 47 -0.76 7.30 6.11
C PRO A 47 -0.66 6.08 5.17
N CYS A 48 -1.72 5.80 4.41
CA CYS A 48 -1.74 4.68 3.46
C CYS A 48 -0.80 4.82 2.27
N THR A 49 -0.25 6.02 2.03
CA THR A 49 0.85 6.26 1.10
C THR A 49 2.15 5.57 1.53
N CYS A 50 2.22 5.04 2.75
CA CYS A 50 3.37 4.27 3.24
C CYS A 50 4.72 4.99 3.08
N ASN A 51 4.74 6.31 3.27
CA ASN A 51 5.94 7.15 3.13
C ASN A 51 7.14 6.70 4.00
N PHE A 52 6.87 5.98 5.09
CA PHE A 52 7.88 5.34 5.94
C PHE A 52 8.66 4.20 5.26
N LEU A 53 8.26 3.80 4.05
CA LEU A 53 8.94 2.83 3.20
C LEU A 53 9.71 3.48 2.04
N TYR A 54 9.71 4.80 1.93
CA TYR A 54 10.44 5.48 0.87
C TYR A 54 11.94 5.53 1.18
N GLY A 55 12.76 5.56 0.13
CA GLY A 55 14.20 5.74 0.22
C GLY A 55 14.78 6.45 -0.99
N PRO A 56 16.11 6.41 -1.18
CA PRO A 56 16.81 7.21 -2.18
C PRO A 56 16.31 7.05 -3.63
N ASP A 57 15.90 5.83 -4.00
CA ASP A 57 15.45 5.53 -5.37
C ASP A 57 13.93 5.69 -5.56
N THR A 58 13.18 6.00 -4.48
CA THR A 58 11.74 6.17 -4.59
C THR A 58 11.41 7.42 -5.40
N LYS A 59 10.96 7.21 -6.64
CA LYS A 59 10.72 8.30 -7.60
C LYS A 59 9.55 9.19 -7.16
N ARG A 60 9.75 10.51 -7.18
CA ARG A 60 8.69 11.50 -6.94
C ARG A 60 7.47 11.33 -7.85
N LEU A 61 7.70 10.90 -9.10
CA LEU A 61 6.62 10.62 -10.05
C LEU A 61 5.71 9.49 -9.56
N ALA A 62 6.28 8.40 -9.03
CA ALA A 62 5.50 7.28 -8.48
C ALA A 62 4.70 7.73 -7.24
N ILE A 63 5.30 8.54 -6.36
CA ILE A 63 4.61 9.13 -5.20
C ILE A 63 3.41 9.97 -5.67
N ALA A 64 3.60 10.81 -6.69
CA ALA A 64 2.53 11.63 -7.24
C ALA A 64 1.42 10.78 -7.88
N GLN A 65 1.77 9.74 -8.65
CA GLN A 65 0.81 8.81 -9.24
C GLN A 65 -0.01 8.07 -8.18
N MET A 66 0.62 7.64 -7.08
CA MET A 66 -0.09 7.02 -5.96
C MET A 66 -1.03 7.99 -5.27
N ALA A 67 -0.60 9.23 -5.00
CA ALA A 67 -1.45 10.26 -4.41
C ALA A 67 -2.67 10.56 -5.31
N GLN A 68 -2.45 10.66 -6.63
CA GLN A 68 -3.55 10.81 -7.59
C GLN A 68 -4.47 9.58 -7.60
N ALA A 69 -3.92 8.36 -7.51
CA ALA A 69 -4.71 7.15 -7.44
C ALA A 69 -5.64 7.11 -6.22
N LEU A 70 -5.16 7.54 -5.06
CA LEU A 70 -5.96 7.64 -3.84
C LEU A 70 -7.13 8.63 -3.94
N LEU A 71 -6.98 9.69 -4.74
CA LEU A 71 -8.03 10.68 -5.02
C LEU A 71 -8.96 10.27 -6.18
N GLY A 72 -8.62 9.21 -6.92
CA GLY A 72 -9.37 8.76 -8.08
C GLY A 72 -10.50 7.79 -7.74
N SER A 73 -11.41 7.60 -8.69
CA SER A 73 -12.53 6.64 -8.60
C SER A 73 -12.23 5.27 -9.19
N GLU A 74 -11.08 5.11 -9.86
CA GLU A 74 -10.69 3.91 -10.60
C GLU A 74 -9.47 3.24 -10.00
N GLU A 75 -9.45 1.90 -10.05
CA GLU A 75 -8.28 1.12 -9.70
C GLU A 75 -7.08 1.56 -10.55
N ARG A 76 -5.97 1.90 -9.90
CA ARG A 76 -4.72 2.24 -10.58
C ARG A 76 -3.55 1.42 -10.09
N LYS A 77 -2.70 1.01 -11.02
CA LYS A 77 -1.43 0.35 -10.73
C LYS A 77 -0.30 1.37 -10.77
N VAL A 78 0.54 1.37 -9.74
CA VAL A 78 1.71 2.24 -9.63
C VAL A 78 2.92 1.40 -9.32
N GLU A 79 4.00 1.60 -10.08
CA GLU A 79 5.30 1.01 -9.79
C GLU A 79 6.08 1.93 -8.87
N ILE A 80 6.51 1.42 -7.72
CA ILE A 80 7.22 2.20 -6.70
C ILE A 80 8.31 1.38 -6.01
N ASP A 81 9.48 1.97 -5.83
CA ASP A 81 10.57 1.38 -5.04
C ASP A 81 10.32 1.63 -3.54
N LEU A 82 10.23 0.54 -2.78
CA LEU A 82 10.05 0.54 -1.32
C LEU A 82 11.24 -0.10 -0.61
N TYR A 83 11.52 0.37 0.60
CA TYR A 83 12.61 -0.07 1.46
C TYR A 83 12.04 -0.69 2.73
N ARG A 84 12.57 -1.87 3.08
CA ARG A 84 12.22 -2.60 4.30
C ARG A 84 12.98 -2.01 5.51
N LYS A 85 12.33 -1.98 6.67
CA LYS A 85 12.91 -1.46 7.93
C LYS A 85 14.15 -2.23 8.39
N ASP A 86 14.02 -3.54 8.52
CA ASP A 86 15.01 -4.39 9.20
C ASP A 86 16.13 -4.88 8.27
N ALA A 87 16.13 -4.44 7.01
CA ALA A 87 17.22 -4.81 6.12
C ALA A 87 18.39 -3.87 6.36
N GLY A 88 19.55 -4.48 6.62
CA GLY A 88 20.80 -3.76 6.87
C GLY A 88 21.20 -2.85 5.70
N PRO A 89 22.22 -1.99 5.89
CA PRO A 89 22.69 -1.10 4.84
C PRO A 89 23.16 -1.92 3.64
N GLY A 90 22.46 -1.82 2.51
CA GLY A 90 22.82 -2.53 1.30
C GLY A 90 21.76 -2.44 0.19
N PRO A 91 22.18 -2.63 -1.09
CA PRO A 91 21.28 -2.51 -2.24
C PRO A 91 20.15 -3.54 -2.28
N GLY A 92 20.23 -4.61 -1.47
CA GLY A 92 19.20 -5.65 -1.36
C GLY A 92 17.97 -5.28 -0.51
N ASN A 93 17.94 -4.10 0.10
CA ASN A 93 16.79 -3.63 0.89
C ASN A 93 15.65 -3.05 0.01
N ARG A 94 15.95 -2.73 -1.25
CA ARG A 94 14.99 -2.13 -2.18
C ARG A 94 14.17 -3.21 -2.89
N THR A 95 12.86 -3.05 -2.91
CA THR A 95 11.94 -3.85 -3.72
C THR A 95 11.09 -2.95 -4.60
N LEU A 96 11.14 -3.17 -5.92
CA LEU A 96 10.16 -2.59 -6.84
C LEU A 96 8.84 -3.34 -6.68
N VAL A 97 7.78 -2.62 -6.30
CA VAL A 97 6.44 -3.20 -6.16
C VAL A 97 5.51 -2.60 -7.21
N SER A 98 4.62 -3.44 -7.75
CA SER A 98 3.43 -2.98 -8.46
C SER A 98 2.28 -2.91 -7.46
N ALA A 99 1.98 -1.70 -7.00
CA ALA A 99 0.90 -1.44 -6.05
C ALA A 99 -0.40 -1.21 -6.81
N THR A 100 -1.44 -1.97 -6.47
CA THR A 100 -2.81 -1.70 -6.89
C THR A 100 -3.47 -0.81 -5.83
N ILE A 101 -3.94 0.36 -6.23
CA ILE A 101 -4.65 1.32 -5.38
C ILE A 101 -6.09 1.40 -5.86
N ASP A 102 -7.01 1.05 -4.96
CA ASP A 102 -8.46 1.19 -5.15
C ASP A 102 -8.94 2.33 -4.24
N GLY A 103 -9.36 3.43 -4.86
CA GLY A 103 -9.80 4.64 -4.16
C GLY A 103 -11.24 4.52 -3.67
N PHE A 104 -11.56 5.18 -2.54
CA PHE A 104 -12.93 5.20 -2.02
C PHE A 104 -13.83 6.12 -2.85
N HIS A 105 -15.00 5.62 -3.25
CA HIS A 105 -16.05 6.42 -3.86
C HIS A 105 -17.15 6.68 -2.83
N GLY A 106 -17.48 7.95 -2.61
CA GLY A 106 -18.55 8.38 -1.69
C GLY A 106 -19.91 7.73 -1.95
N ASP A 107 -20.17 7.24 -3.16
CA ASP A 107 -21.46 6.69 -3.58
C ASP A 107 -21.45 5.17 -3.84
N LYS A 108 -20.36 4.46 -3.57
CA LYS A 108 -20.41 2.99 -3.55
C LYS A 108 -20.87 2.55 -2.16
N GLU A 109 -22.17 2.30 -2.02
CA GLU A 109 -22.63 1.36 -0.99
C GLU A 109 -21.79 0.09 -1.12
N LEU A 110 -20.96 -0.17 -0.11
CA LEU A 110 -20.23 -1.41 -0.03
C LEU A 110 -21.28 -2.52 0.15
N PRO A 111 -21.33 -3.55 -0.72
CA PRO A 111 -22.36 -4.60 -0.63
C PRO A 111 -22.05 -5.62 0.48
N TRP A 112 -21.48 -5.16 1.61
CA TRP A 112 -21.25 -5.97 2.80
C TRP A 112 -21.58 -5.18 4.07
#